data_AF-O09413-F1
#
_entry.id   AF-O09413-F1
#
_cell.length_a   1.000
_cell.length_b   1.000
_cell.length_c   1.000
_cell.angle_alpha   90.00
_cell.angle_beta   90.00
_cell.angle_gamma   90.00
#
_symmetry.space_group_name_H-M   'P 1'
#
loop_
_entity.id
_entity.type
_entity.pdbx_description
1 polymer ?
#
loop_
_entity_poly.entity_id
_entity_poly.type
_entity_poly.pdbx_seq_one_letter_code
_entity_poly.pdbx_strand_id
1 'polypeptide(L)'
;LKLTMYNEDEFLFARTMAGVFKNIEYMCSRTSSKTWGKEAWKKIVVCIVSDGRGKINPRTRAVLAGLGVYQAALPNSRSTAKTSLPHLRVYHPDRHGGQGTQVLLKPRPGMPVQLLFCLKEKNQKKINSHRWFFPAFGRVLDPNICVLLDAGTKPGRQGIYQLWRAFDLEPMCGGACGEIKVMLSHGKKLLNPLVAGQNFEYKLEN
;
A
#
# COMPACT_ATOMS: atom_id res chain seq x y z
N LEU A 1 6.56 -0.49 -6.22
CA LEU A 1 6.11 -0.02 -4.89
C LEU A 1 6.20 -1.17 -3.91
N LYS A 2 6.92 -1.01 -2.80
CA LYS A 2 7.02 -2.00 -1.73
C LYS A 2 6.16 -1.55 -0.54
N LEU A 3 5.19 -2.36 -0.15
CA LEU A 3 4.38 -2.20 1.05
C LEU A 3 4.92 -3.14 2.14
N THR A 4 5.40 -2.60 3.27
CA THR A 4 5.78 -3.41 4.44
C THR A 4 4.59 -3.55 5.36
N MET A 5 4.34 -4.77 5.84
CA MET A 5 3.24 -5.09 6.76
C MET A 5 3.75 -6.01 7.87
N TYR A 6 3.24 -5.83 9.08
CA TYR A 6 3.53 -6.68 10.24
C TYR A 6 2.26 -7.31 10.81
N ASN A 7 1.50 -6.55 11.62
CA ASN A 7 0.32 -7.03 12.34
C ASN A 7 -0.90 -6.09 12.17
N GLU A 8 -0.87 -5.20 11.18
CA GLU A 8 -1.93 -4.24 10.92
C GLU A 8 -3.26 -4.95 10.68
N ASP A 9 -4.32 -4.37 11.23
CA ASP A 9 -5.67 -4.87 11.04
C ASP A 9 -6.15 -4.69 9.58
N GLU A 10 -7.29 -5.32 9.28
CA GLU A 10 -7.87 -5.30 7.96
C GLU A 10 -8.21 -3.88 7.49
N PHE A 11 -8.54 -2.98 8.41
CA PHE A 11 -8.96 -1.62 8.11
C PHE A 11 -7.78 -0.76 7.69
N LEU A 12 -6.69 -0.82 8.45
CA LEU A 12 -5.43 -0.12 8.19
C LEU A 12 -4.82 -0.60 6.88
N PHE A 13 -4.70 -1.92 6.70
CA PHE A 13 -4.20 -2.50 5.47
C PHE A 13 -5.07 -2.09 4.28
N ALA A 14 -6.39 -2.24 4.41
CA ALA A 14 -7.29 -1.96 3.31
C ALA A 14 -7.34 -0.47 2.95
N ARG A 15 -7.18 0.41 3.93
CA ARG A 15 -7.13 1.86 3.72
C ARG A 15 -5.87 2.25 2.96
N THR A 16 -4.72 1.67 3.30
CA THR A 16 -3.47 1.84 2.56
C THR A 16 -3.62 1.36 1.12
N MET A 17 -4.10 0.14 0.91
CA MET A 17 -4.30 -0.44 -0.41
C MET A 17 -5.29 0.36 -1.26
N ALA A 18 -6.39 0.84 -0.69
CA ALA A 18 -7.33 1.72 -1.40
C ALA A 18 -6.67 3.03 -1.84
N GLY A 19 -5.74 3.58 -1.05
CA GLY A 19 -4.93 4.74 -1.43
C GLY A 19 -3.96 4.41 -2.58
N VAL A 20 -3.29 3.27 -2.53
CA VAL A 20 -2.39 2.79 -3.60
C VAL A 20 -3.17 2.63 -4.90
N PHE A 21 -4.33 1.96 -4.88
CA PHE A 21 -5.17 1.78 -6.07
C PHE A 21 -5.64 3.10 -6.66
N LYS A 22 -6.04 4.07 -5.82
CA LYS A 22 -6.40 5.43 -6.29
C LYS A 22 -5.25 6.16 -6.96
N ASN A 23 -4.01 5.96 -6.52
CA ASN A 23 -2.85 6.54 -7.18
C ASN A 23 -2.58 5.89 -8.54
N ILE A 24 -2.76 4.58 -8.66
CA ILE A 24 -2.64 3.86 -9.94
C ILE A 24 -3.75 4.33 -10.89
N GLU A 25 -5.00 4.42 -10.42
CA GLU A 25 -6.11 5.02 -11.16
C GLU A 25 -5.79 6.43 -11.64
N TYR A 26 -5.23 7.26 -10.76
CA TYR A 26 -4.82 8.62 -11.13
C TYR A 26 -3.78 8.59 -12.25
N MET A 27 -2.72 7.80 -12.11
CA MET A 27 -1.68 7.66 -13.14
C MET A 27 -2.26 7.21 -14.48
N CYS A 28 -3.17 6.24 -14.50
CA CYS A 28 -3.72 5.80 -15.77
C CYS A 28 -4.80 6.69 -16.36
N SER A 29 -5.42 7.55 -15.54
CA SER A 29 -6.33 8.59 -16.02
C SER A 29 -5.63 9.76 -16.71
N ARG A 30 -4.28 9.84 -16.64
CA ARG A 30 -3.49 10.87 -17.31
C ARG A 30 -3.58 10.71 -18.83
N THR A 31 -4.11 11.72 -19.51
CA THR A 31 -4.18 11.79 -20.98
C THR A 31 -3.04 12.62 -21.58
N SER A 32 -2.51 13.59 -20.84
CA SER A 32 -1.35 14.40 -21.23
C SER A 32 -0.13 14.00 -20.41
N SER A 33 0.46 12.85 -20.74
CA SER A 33 1.74 12.38 -20.19
C SER A 33 2.41 11.45 -21.20
N LYS A 34 3.73 11.60 -21.38
CA LYS A 34 4.52 10.67 -22.20
C LYS A 34 4.65 9.30 -21.53
N THR A 35 4.70 9.27 -20.20
CA THR A 35 4.95 8.06 -19.41
C THR A 35 3.66 7.37 -18.97
N TRP A 36 2.64 8.15 -18.61
CA TRP A 36 1.41 7.65 -17.99
C TRP A 36 0.21 7.70 -18.94
N GLY A 37 -0.70 6.75 -18.79
CA GLY A 37 -1.89 6.58 -19.64
C GLY A 37 -2.64 5.30 -19.30
N LYS A 38 -3.62 4.89 -20.10
CA LYS A 38 -4.50 3.72 -19.79
C LYS A 38 -3.75 2.45 -19.38
N GLU A 39 -2.56 2.24 -19.92
CA GLU A 39 -1.71 1.07 -19.67
C GLU A 39 -0.67 1.26 -18.55
N ALA A 40 -0.71 2.36 -17.79
CA ALA A 40 0.28 2.67 -16.76
C ALA A 40 0.33 1.62 -15.65
N TRP A 41 -0.75 0.89 -15.41
CA TRP A 41 -0.77 -0.24 -14.48
C TRP A 41 0.24 -1.35 -14.82
N LYS A 42 0.59 -1.52 -16.11
CA LYS A 42 1.61 -2.48 -16.56
C LYS A 42 3.01 -2.09 -16.11
N LYS A 43 3.25 -0.79 -15.86
CA LYS A 43 4.54 -0.26 -15.40
C LYS A 43 4.66 -0.28 -13.87
N ILE A 44 3.58 -0.59 -13.16
CA ILE A 44 3.52 -0.49 -11.69
C ILE A 44 3.32 -1.89 -11.11
N VAL A 45 4.33 -2.35 -10.37
CA VAL A 45 4.25 -3.56 -9.54
C VAL A 45 4.18 -3.17 -8.07
N VAL A 46 3.18 -3.68 -7.37
CA VAL A 46 2.98 -3.50 -5.93
C VAL A 46 3.39 -4.79 -5.22
N CYS A 47 4.43 -4.72 -4.41
CA CYS A 47 4.96 -5.86 -3.64
C CYS A 47 4.59 -5.69 -2.16
N ILE A 48 3.80 -6.60 -1.63
CA ILE A 48 3.42 -6.64 -0.22
C ILE A 48 4.36 -7.62 0.49
N VAL A 49 5.11 -7.13 1.48
CA VAL A 49 6.04 -7.93 2.28
C VAL A 49 5.52 -7.97 3.72
N SER A 50 5.05 -9.14 4.14
CA SER A 50 4.57 -9.40 5.50
C SER A 50 5.68 -10.01 6.37
N ASP A 51 5.99 -9.37 7.51
CA ASP A 51 7.11 -9.73 8.38
C ASP A 51 6.71 -10.71 9.50
N GLY A 52 6.66 -12.00 9.19
CA GLY A 52 6.41 -13.07 10.16
C GLY A 52 5.04 -13.72 10.01
N ARG A 53 5.03 -14.98 9.60
CA ARG A 53 3.83 -15.79 9.37
C ARG A 53 2.92 -15.88 10.60
N GLY A 54 3.51 -16.01 11.80
CA GLY A 54 2.75 -16.06 13.05
C GLY A 54 2.22 -14.71 13.54
N LYS A 55 2.59 -13.60 12.90
CA LYS A 55 2.24 -12.24 13.35
C LYS A 55 1.19 -11.56 12.48
N ILE A 56 0.92 -12.10 11.28
CA ILE A 56 -0.10 -11.57 10.38
C ILE A 56 -1.51 -11.70 10.97
N ASN A 57 -2.24 -10.59 10.98
CA ASN A 57 -3.62 -10.54 11.44
C ASN A 57 -4.52 -11.49 10.60
N PRO A 58 -5.31 -12.39 11.21
CA PRO A 58 -6.18 -13.32 10.49
C PRO A 58 -7.18 -12.64 9.54
N ARG A 59 -7.72 -11.47 9.89
CA ARG A 59 -8.65 -10.73 9.04
C ARG A 59 -7.93 -10.09 7.86
N THR A 60 -6.74 -9.53 8.07
CA THR A 60 -5.89 -9.02 6.98
C THR A 60 -5.49 -10.13 6.00
N ARG A 61 -5.23 -11.33 6.52
CA ARG A 61 -4.99 -12.53 5.72
C ARG A 61 -6.20 -12.91 4.85
N ALA A 62 -7.43 -12.78 5.38
CA ALA A 62 -8.65 -12.98 4.60
C ALA A 62 -8.80 -11.92 3.49
N VAL A 63 -8.42 -10.66 3.75
CA VAL A 63 -8.38 -9.62 2.71
C VAL A 63 -7.35 -9.96 1.62
N LEU A 64 -6.15 -10.43 1.99
CA LEU A 64 -5.13 -10.88 1.02
C LEU A 64 -5.60 -12.08 0.20
N ALA A 65 -6.36 -12.99 0.81
CA ALA A 65 -6.97 -14.11 0.11
C ALA A 65 -8.05 -13.65 -0.88
N GLY A 66 -8.89 -12.69 -0.48
CA GLY A 66 -9.88 -12.09 -1.38
C GLY A 66 -9.27 -11.23 -2.49
N LEU A 67 -8.05 -10.71 -2.31
CA LEU A 67 -7.24 -10.12 -3.38
C LEU A 67 -6.57 -11.19 -4.26
N GLY A 68 -6.68 -12.48 -3.94
CA GLY A 68 -6.09 -13.56 -4.73
C GLY A 68 -4.57 -13.65 -4.66
N VAL A 69 -3.94 -13.01 -3.66
CA VAL A 69 -2.46 -13.03 -3.46
C VAL A 69 -2.02 -13.92 -2.30
N TYR A 70 -2.98 -14.51 -1.57
CA TYR A 70 -2.72 -15.44 -0.50
C TYR A 70 -3.69 -16.63 -0.59
N GLN A 71 -3.17 -17.85 -0.49
CA GLN A 71 -4.00 -19.05 -0.45
C GLN A 71 -3.56 -19.93 0.72
N ALA A 72 -4.48 -20.25 1.62
CA ALA A 72 -4.16 -20.95 2.87
C ALA A 72 -3.78 -22.43 2.67
N ALA A 73 -3.91 -22.97 1.45
CA ALA A 73 -3.96 -24.42 1.20
C ALA A 73 -2.76 -25.01 0.42
N LEU A 74 -1.61 -24.34 0.35
CA LEU A 74 -0.41 -24.94 -0.24
C LEU A 74 0.81 -24.80 0.68
N PRO A 75 1.20 -25.87 1.40
CA PRO A 75 2.59 -26.03 1.81
C PRO A 75 3.39 -26.30 0.53
N ASN A 76 4.21 -25.33 0.12
CA ASN A 76 5.00 -25.29 -1.11
C ASN A 76 4.20 -24.92 -2.38
N SER A 77 4.15 -23.64 -2.73
CA SER A 77 4.16 -23.26 -4.14
C SER A 77 4.73 -21.86 -4.35
N ARG A 78 5.77 -21.78 -5.19
CA ARG A 78 6.12 -20.57 -5.93
C ARG A 78 4.99 -20.39 -6.95
N SER A 79 4.07 -19.46 -6.71
CA SER A 79 3.05 -19.13 -7.70
C SER A 79 2.96 -17.63 -7.90
N THR A 80 3.35 -17.20 -9.10
CA THR A 80 3.11 -15.86 -9.61
C THR A 80 1.67 -15.83 -10.14
N ALA A 81 0.70 -15.54 -9.28
CA ALA A 81 -0.69 -15.41 -9.72
C ALA A 81 -0.90 -14.06 -10.44
N LYS A 82 -1.08 -14.08 -11.76
CA LYS A 82 -1.60 -12.95 -12.52
C LYS A 82 -3.12 -12.91 -12.34
N THR A 83 -3.58 -12.25 -11.28
CA THR A 83 -5.01 -12.06 -11.00
C THR A 83 -5.44 -10.65 -11.39
N SER A 84 -6.54 -10.52 -12.13
CA SER A 84 -7.24 -9.25 -12.31
C SER A 84 -7.88 -8.84 -10.97
N LEU A 85 -7.32 -7.82 -10.32
CA LEU A 85 -7.63 -7.51 -8.92
C LEU A 85 -8.94 -6.75 -8.74
N PRO A 86 -9.76 -7.10 -7.74
CA PRO A 86 -10.89 -6.30 -7.32
C PRO A 86 -10.41 -5.02 -6.61
N HIS A 87 -11.14 -3.92 -6.84
CA HIS A 87 -10.89 -2.67 -6.10
C HIS A 87 -11.37 -2.81 -4.66
N LEU A 88 -10.46 -2.58 -3.72
CA LEU A 88 -10.77 -2.60 -2.30
C LEU A 88 -11.46 -1.30 -1.87
N ARG A 89 -12.69 -1.39 -1.37
CA ARG A 89 -13.39 -0.26 -0.74
C ARG A 89 -13.51 -0.53 0.76
N VAL A 90 -12.88 0.33 1.55
CA VAL A 90 -13.05 0.33 3.00
C VAL A 90 -14.20 1.25 3.35
N TYR A 91 -15.22 0.69 4.01
CA TYR A 91 -16.23 1.47 4.69
C TYR A 91 -15.78 1.62 6.15
N HIS A 92 -15.69 2.86 6.62
CA HIS A 92 -15.65 3.15 8.05
C HIS A 92 -17.01 3.74 8.41
N PRO A 93 -17.60 3.38 9.56
CA PRO A 93 -18.73 4.12 10.06
C PRO A 93 -18.22 5.51 10.45
N ASP A 94 -18.61 6.53 9.67
CA ASP A 94 -18.75 7.86 10.25
C ASP A 94 -19.81 7.76 11.34
N ARG A 95 -19.57 8.41 12.48
CA ARG A 95 -20.33 8.31 13.73
C ARG A 95 -21.79 8.79 13.64
N HIS A 96 -22.44 8.77 12.48
CA HIS A 96 -23.87 8.97 12.33
C HIS A 96 -24.45 8.03 11.27
N GLY A 97 -25.05 6.92 11.72
CA GLY A 97 -26.26 6.37 11.09
C GLY A 97 -26.14 5.47 9.85
N GLY A 98 -25.05 4.72 9.66
CA GLY A 98 -25.00 3.69 8.60
C GLY A 98 -24.10 2.51 8.97
N GLN A 99 -24.70 1.32 9.14
CA GLN A 99 -24.01 0.10 9.55
C GLN A 99 -22.95 -0.35 8.52
N GLY A 100 -21.70 -0.45 8.96
CA GLY A 100 -20.62 -1.04 8.16
C GLY A 100 -19.32 -1.20 8.95
N THR A 101 -19.22 -2.26 9.75
CA THR A 101 -18.03 -2.64 10.54
C THR A 101 -17.12 -3.62 9.79
N GLN A 102 -17.14 -3.61 8.46
CA GLN A 102 -16.52 -4.65 7.64
C GLN A 102 -15.77 -4.07 6.44
N VAL A 103 -14.65 -4.70 6.11
CA VAL A 103 -13.92 -4.45 4.87
C VAL A 103 -14.58 -5.26 3.75
N LEU A 104 -15.11 -4.57 2.74
CA LEU A 104 -15.82 -5.22 1.64
C LEU A 104 -15.00 -5.15 0.35
N LEU A 105 -14.68 -6.33 -0.19
CA LEU A 105 -14.09 -6.47 -1.51
C LEU A 105 -15.22 -6.46 -2.54
N LYS A 106 -15.27 -5.44 -3.40
CA LYS A 106 -16.24 -5.38 -4.50
C LYS A 106 -15.52 -5.56 -5.84
N PRO A 107 -15.91 -6.56 -6.65
CA PRO A 107 -15.52 -6.59 -8.05
C PRO A 107 -16.05 -5.33 -8.71
N ARG A 108 -15.18 -4.60 -9.41
CA ARG A 108 -15.59 -3.47 -10.25
C ARG A 108 -14.92 -3.66 -11.60
N PRO A 109 -15.62 -3.40 -12.73
CA PRO A 109 -14.93 -3.19 -13.99
C PRO A 109 -13.97 -2.02 -13.79
N GLY A 110 -12.69 -2.35 -13.77
CA GLY A 110 -11.66 -1.49 -13.22
C GLY A 110 -10.32 -1.90 -13.77
N MET A 111 -9.35 -1.05 -13.54
CA MET A 111 -8.04 -1.21 -14.09
C MET A 111 -7.23 -2.23 -13.28
N PRO A 112 -6.62 -3.24 -13.93
CA PRO A 112 -5.87 -4.25 -13.21
C PRO A 112 -4.67 -3.63 -12.50
N VAL A 113 -4.20 -4.28 -11.44
CA VAL A 113 -2.98 -3.92 -10.72
C VAL A 113 -2.09 -5.17 -10.70
N GLN A 114 -0.77 -5.00 -10.72
CA GLN A 114 0.15 -6.11 -10.56
C GLN A 114 0.53 -6.22 -9.09
N LEU A 115 0.07 -7.27 -8.41
CA LEU A 115 0.43 -7.54 -7.02
C LEU A 115 1.37 -8.73 -6.91
N LEU A 116 2.38 -8.57 -6.06
CA LEU A 116 3.22 -9.64 -5.54
C LEU A 116 3.05 -9.67 -4.03
N PHE A 117 2.93 -10.87 -3.46
CA PHE A 117 2.87 -11.04 -2.01
C PHE A 117 4.00 -11.94 -1.56
N CYS A 118 4.65 -11.54 -0.47
CA CYS A 118 5.71 -12.29 0.17
C CYS A 118 5.44 -12.36 1.67
N LEU A 119 5.39 -13.59 2.20
CA LEU A 119 5.28 -13.84 3.62
C LEU A 119 6.62 -14.33 4.16
N LYS A 120 7.23 -13.56 5.08
CA LYS A 120 8.42 -14.01 5.80
C LYS A 120 7.99 -14.98 6.89
N GLU A 121 8.70 -16.10 7.03
CA GLU A 121 8.44 -17.06 8.10
C GLU A 121 8.77 -16.47 9.48
N LYS A 122 9.94 -15.83 9.62
CA LYS A 122 10.41 -15.22 10.87
C LYS A 122 10.30 -13.69 10.80
N ASN A 123 9.82 -13.08 11.90
CA ASN A 123 9.87 -11.64 12.08
C ASN A 123 11.33 -11.21 12.31
N GLN A 124 11.84 -10.32 11.46
CA GLN A 124 13.21 -9.77 11.58
C GLN A 124 13.25 -8.25 11.49
N LYS A 125 12.11 -7.57 11.72
CA LYS A 125 11.92 -6.12 11.63
C LYS A 125 12.04 -5.55 10.21
N LYS A 126 11.60 -4.29 10.08
CA LYS A 126 11.48 -3.53 8.83
C LYS A 126 12.80 -3.44 8.03
N ILE A 127 13.93 -3.14 8.67
CA ILE A 127 15.25 -3.02 8.01
C ILE A 127 15.63 -4.33 7.30
N ASN A 128 15.43 -5.47 7.96
CA ASN A 128 15.69 -6.77 7.34
C ASN A 128 14.74 -7.01 6.15
N SER A 129 13.46 -6.64 6.30
CA SER A 129 12.49 -6.73 5.21
C SER A 129 12.88 -5.86 4.00
N HIS A 130 13.58 -4.73 4.18
CA HIS A 130 14.17 -3.98 3.06
C HIS A 130 15.40 -4.68 2.48
N ARG A 131 16.33 -5.11 3.34
CA ARG A 131 17.56 -5.82 2.94
C ARG A 131 17.27 -7.07 2.13
N TRP A 132 16.21 -7.80 2.45
CA TRP A 132 15.82 -8.99 1.71
C TRP A 132 15.07 -8.65 0.42
N PHE A 133 14.24 -7.60 0.42
CA PHE A 133 13.43 -7.20 -0.72
C PHE A 133 14.26 -6.78 -1.95
N PHE A 134 15.25 -5.92 -1.79
CA PHE A 134 16.00 -5.38 -2.95
C PHE A 134 16.82 -6.44 -3.70
N PRO A 135 17.55 -7.35 -3.03
CA PRO A 135 18.26 -8.43 -3.72
C PRO A 135 17.33 -9.49 -4.33
N ALA A 136 16.18 -9.77 -3.70
CA ALA A 136 15.26 -10.81 -4.15
C ALA A 136 14.33 -10.34 -5.28
N PHE A 137 13.63 -9.22 -5.08
CA PHE A 137 12.67 -8.70 -6.04
C PHE A 137 13.26 -7.58 -6.89
N GLY A 138 14.08 -6.69 -6.31
CA GLY A 138 14.66 -5.56 -7.04
C GLY A 138 15.49 -6.01 -8.24
N ARG A 139 16.28 -7.09 -8.11
CA ARG A 139 17.05 -7.65 -9.23
C ARG A 139 16.21 -8.24 -10.36
N VAL A 140 15.02 -8.77 -10.04
CA VAL A 140 14.15 -9.42 -11.03
C VAL A 140 13.22 -8.42 -11.70
N LEU A 141 12.70 -7.47 -10.92
CA LEU A 141 11.79 -6.44 -11.40
C LEU A 141 12.51 -5.27 -12.09
N ASP A 142 13.80 -5.10 -11.80
CA ASP A 142 14.65 -4.00 -12.26
C ASP A 142 13.94 -2.64 -12.32
N PRO A 143 13.40 -2.15 -11.17
CA PRO A 143 12.55 -0.98 -11.17
C PRO A 143 13.36 0.32 -11.28
N ASN A 144 12.98 1.22 -12.19
CA ASN A 144 13.55 2.58 -12.26
C ASN A 144 13.37 3.35 -10.94
N ILE A 145 12.22 3.21 -10.28
CA ILE A 145 11.89 3.92 -9.04
C ILE A 145 11.24 2.95 -8.04
N CYS A 146 11.74 2.96 -6.81
CA CYS A 146 11.19 2.20 -5.69
C CYS A 146 10.52 3.12 -4.66
N VAL A 147 9.19 3.05 -4.57
CA VAL A 147 8.43 3.71 -3.49
C VAL A 147 8.27 2.73 -2.33
N LEU A 148 8.70 3.12 -1.13
CA LEU A 148 8.57 2.37 0.11
C LEU A 148 7.38 2.93 0.91
N LEU A 149 6.46 2.06 1.31
CA LEU A 149 5.27 2.44 2.09
C LEU A 149 5.05 1.41 3.20
N ASP A 150 4.51 1.85 4.33
CA ASP A 150 4.08 0.96 5.40
C ASP A 150 2.56 0.80 5.40
N ALA A 151 2.08 -0.40 5.72
CA ALA A 151 0.67 -0.64 5.97
C ALA A 151 0.20 0.21 7.16
N GLY A 152 -1.01 0.76 7.05
CA GLY A 152 -1.54 1.74 8.00
C GLY A 152 -1.37 3.20 7.53
N THR A 153 -0.42 3.49 6.64
CA THR A 153 -0.29 4.81 6.02
C THR A 153 -1.12 4.90 4.74
N LYS A 154 -2.02 5.87 4.67
CA LYS A 154 -2.84 6.12 3.47
C LYS A 154 -2.13 7.14 2.58
N PRO A 155 -1.66 6.76 1.38
CA PRO A 155 -1.08 7.74 0.46
C PRO A 155 -2.16 8.74 0.02
N GLY A 156 -1.78 10.01 -0.11
CA GLY A 156 -2.62 11.05 -0.69
C GLY A 156 -3.05 10.69 -2.13
N ARG A 157 -4.11 11.33 -2.64
CA ARG A 157 -4.71 10.99 -3.95
C ARG A 157 -3.70 10.94 -5.11
N GLN A 158 -2.67 11.79 -5.07
CA GLN A 158 -1.60 11.89 -6.06
C GLN A 158 -0.21 11.70 -5.43
N GLY A 159 -0.12 11.26 -4.17
CA GLY A 159 1.14 11.27 -3.41
C GLY A 159 2.21 10.40 -4.05
N ILE A 160 1.86 9.20 -4.52
CA ILE A 160 2.82 8.30 -5.19
C ILE A 160 3.24 8.87 -6.54
N TYR A 161 2.30 9.49 -7.26
CA TYR A 161 2.61 10.16 -8.53
C TYR A 161 3.56 11.34 -8.33
N GLN A 162 3.38 12.14 -7.28
CA GLN A 162 4.26 13.27 -6.97
C GLN A 162 5.67 12.82 -6.60
N LEU A 163 5.80 11.72 -5.83
CA LEU A 163 7.10 11.11 -5.57
C LEU A 163 7.78 10.68 -6.87
N TRP A 164 7.07 9.97 -7.75
CA TRP A 164 7.60 9.61 -9.06
C TRP A 164 7.99 10.85 -9.89
N ARG A 165 7.16 11.89 -9.88
CA ARG A 165 7.38 13.11 -10.65
C ARG A 165 8.65 13.83 -10.22
N ALA A 166 9.04 13.75 -8.94
CA ALA A 166 10.30 14.33 -8.48
C ALA A 166 11.52 13.71 -9.19
N PHE A 167 11.54 12.38 -9.37
CA PHE A 167 12.58 11.68 -10.13
C PHE A 167 12.50 11.93 -11.64
N ASP A 168 11.29 12.12 -12.18
CA ASP A 168 11.09 12.44 -13.61
C ASP A 168 11.56 13.86 -13.96
N LEU A 169 11.41 14.80 -13.02
CA LEU A 169 11.86 16.19 -13.19
C LEU A 169 13.36 16.34 -12.97
N GLU A 170 13.92 15.64 -12.00
CA GLU A 170 15.34 15.76 -11.62
C GLU A 170 16.06 14.41 -11.76
N PRO A 171 16.76 14.16 -12.89
CA PRO A 171 17.46 12.89 -13.14
C PRO A 171 18.53 12.54 -12.11
N MET A 172 19.07 13.54 -11.41
CA MET A 172 20.07 13.37 -10.34
C MET A 172 19.44 13.15 -8.95
N CYS A 173 18.11 13.09 -8.85
CA CYS A 173 17.42 12.85 -7.58
C CYS A 173 17.70 11.43 -7.07
N GLY A 174 18.45 11.31 -5.97
CA GLY A 174 18.72 10.03 -5.31
C GLY A 174 17.61 9.57 -4.35
N GLY A 175 16.66 10.45 -4.01
CA GLY A 175 15.60 10.16 -3.06
C GLY A 175 14.57 11.28 -2.95
N ALA A 176 13.31 10.90 -2.75
CA ALA A 176 12.21 11.81 -2.45
C ALA A 176 11.40 11.25 -1.28
N CYS A 177 11.00 12.12 -0.35
CA CYS A 177 10.14 11.79 0.78
C CYS A 177 8.82 12.55 0.68
N GLY A 178 7.75 11.93 1.15
CA GLY A 178 6.44 12.58 1.29
C GLY A 178 6.20 12.93 2.76
N GLU A 179 5.47 14.00 3.00
CA GLU A 179 5.12 14.42 4.36
C GLU A 179 4.04 13.50 4.95
N ILE A 180 4.27 13.00 6.17
CA ILE A 180 3.29 12.19 6.90
C ILE A 180 2.46 13.11 7.80
N LYS A 181 1.13 13.00 7.70
CA LYS A 181 0.17 13.75 8.54
C LYS A 181 -0.87 12.84 9.14
N VAL A 182 -1.29 13.17 10.35
CA VAL A 182 -2.45 12.54 10.98
C VAL A 182 -3.73 13.00 10.29
N MET A 183 -4.69 12.08 10.14
CA MET A 183 -6.00 12.41 9.57
C MET A 183 -6.86 13.20 10.55
N LEU A 184 -6.65 14.51 10.58
CA LEU A 184 -7.42 15.46 11.38
C LEU A 184 -8.82 15.67 10.79
N SER A 185 -9.84 15.75 11.66
CA SER A 185 -11.19 16.20 11.27
C SER A 185 -11.37 17.65 11.70
N HIS A 186 -10.76 18.58 10.97
CA HIS A 186 -10.78 20.02 11.29
C HIS A 186 -10.31 20.32 12.73
N GLY A 187 -9.19 19.73 13.15
CA GLY A 187 -8.62 19.94 14.49
C GLY A 187 -9.35 19.24 15.64
N LYS A 188 -10.61 18.83 15.49
CA LYS A 188 -11.40 18.20 16.57
C LYS A 188 -10.76 16.95 17.18
N LYS A 189 -9.97 16.20 16.38
CA LYS A 189 -9.25 15.01 16.85
C LYS A 189 -7.99 15.31 17.66
N LEU A 190 -7.46 16.55 17.63
CA LEU A 190 -6.31 16.94 18.45
C LEU A 190 -6.64 17.04 19.95
N LEU A 191 -7.93 17.02 20.31
CA LEU A 191 -8.37 16.89 21.71
C LEU A 191 -8.10 15.48 22.27
N ASN A 192 -7.87 14.49 21.40
CA ASN A 192 -7.45 13.16 21.83
C ASN A 192 -5.93 13.15 22.02
N PRO A 193 -5.43 12.86 23.24
CA PRO A 193 -4.00 12.91 23.54
C PRO A 193 -3.16 11.94 22.70
N LEU A 194 -3.71 10.79 22.30
CA LEU A 194 -3.02 9.85 21.41
C LEU A 194 -2.84 10.42 20.00
N VAL A 195 -3.89 11.07 19.47
CA VAL A 195 -3.84 11.72 18.15
C VAL A 195 -2.93 12.94 18.18
N ALA A 196 -2.99 13.73 19.26
CA ALA A 196 -2.12 14.89 19.44
C ALA A 196 -0.65 14.51 19.54
N GLY A 197 -0.33 13.49 20.34
CA GLY A 197 1.03 12.94 20.47
C GLY A 197 1.56 12.44 19.13
N GLN A 198 0.76 11.65 18.41
CA GLN A 198 1.14 11.16 17.08
C GLN A 198 1.30 12.31 16.05
N ASN A 199 0.48 13.36 16.14
CA ASN A 199 0.61 14.53 15.27
C ASN A 199 1.85 15.37 15.59
N PHE A 200 2.26 15.40 16.86
CA PHE A 200 3.50 16.04 17.28
C PHE A 200 4.72 15.24 16.82
N GLU A 201 4.73 13.92 17.04
CA GLU A 201 5.78 13.00 16.58
C GLU A 201 6.03 13.16 15.08
N TYR A 202 5.00 13.04 14.24
CA TYR A 202 5.15 13.22 12.79
C TYR A 202 5.59 14.61 12.37
N LYS A 203 5.32 15.67 13.15
CA LYS A 203 5.84 17.00 12.84
C LYS A 203 7.31 17.18 13.19
N LEU A 204 7.83 16.44 14.16
CA LEU A 204 9.24 16.47 14.52
C LEU A 204 10.10 15.55 13.65
N GLU A 205 9.51 14.45 13.16
CA GLU A 205 10.21 13.43 12.37
C GLU A 205 10.25 13.70 10.85
N ASN A 206 9.45 14.66 10.35
CA ASN A 206 9.50 15.13 8.95
C ASN A 206 10.60 16.18 8.78
#